data_AF-A0AAN7GZR4-F1
#
_entry.id   AF-A0AAN7GZR4-F1
#
_cell.length_a   1.000
_cell.length_b   1.000
_cell.length_c   1.000
_cell.angle_alpha   90.00
_cell.angle_beta   90.00
_cell.angle_gamma   90.00
#
_symmetry.space_group_name_H-M   'P 1'
#
loop_
_entity.id
_entity.type
_entity.pdbx_description
1 polymer ?
#
loop_
_entity_poly.entity_id
_entity_poly.type
_entity_poly.pdbx_seq_one_letter_code
_entity_poly.pdbx_strand_id
1 'polypeptide(L)'
;MVQYNQCGELAERSTFFRPMECRAHRRVTEVEAYDLMIKGFSPNYKGNPDLERNRSAQIPEGENCSLFLVGLPPNLSTTSLLAGIKNMGRVYATHINPPEPEKGHELSAAKLVFFERADAERFFHIANSAGGFALPGYPQYRARVTWNRIRSAEVDKAGNKSRVLIISGPPEIVNEEFLLNYFDDKLIYQLEEIIHRGTIDEGARGQRAMIEVRFGSYRCQSEAARMALIREFREWGIICEFGMCFSSFL
;
A
#
# COMPACT_ATOMS: atom_id res chain seq x y z
N MET A 1 -26.38 -52.32 -8.87
CA MET A 1 -25.76 -52.94 -7.68
C MET A 1 -24.70 -51.97 -7.18
N VAL A 2 -24.80 -51.62 -5.90
CA VAL A 2 -24.10 -50.55 -5.20
C VAL A 2 -22.60 -50.86 -5.07
N GLN A 3 -21.72 -49.86 -5.18
CA GLN A 3 -20.88 -49.44 -4.05
C GLN A 3 -20.09 -48.15 -4.35
N TYR A 4 -20.47 -47.10 -3.61
CA TYR A 4 -19.64 -45.94 -3.30
C TYR A 4 -18.61 -46.33 -2.24
N ASN A 5 -17.36 -45.91 -2.42
CA ASN A 5 -16.35 -45.67 -1.37
C ASN A 5 -15.71 -44.31 -1.74
N GLN A 6 -16.07 -43.20 -1.10
CA GLN A 6 -15.51 -42.63 0.14
C GLN A 6 -13.99 -42.38 0.15
N CYS A 7 -13.67 -41.08 0.27
CA CYS A 7 -12.43 -40.47 0.75
C CYS A 7 -11.20 -40.51 -0.19
N GLY A 8 -10.91 -39.36 -0.81
CA GLY A 8 -9.71 -39.13 -1.62
C GLY A 8 -9.52 -37.64 -1.94
N GLU A 9 -8.83 -36.96 -1.02
CA GLU A 9 -7.87 -35.87 -1.24
C GLU A 9 -8.24 -34.58 -2.02
N LEU A 10 -8.02 -33.48 -1.30
CA LEU A 10 -7.96 -32.10 -1.79
C LEU A 10 -6.80 -31.92 -2.80
N ALA A 11 -7.13 -31.77 -4.07
CA ALA A 11 -6.30 -31.12 -5.09
C ALA A 11 -7.28 -30.58 -6.15
N GLU A 12 -7.31 -29.32 -6.57
CA GLU A 12 -6.23 -28.37 -6.83
C GLU A 12 -6.68 -26.95 -6.45
N ARG A 13 -5.93 -26.25 -5.59
CA ARG A 13 -5.89 -24.78 -5.61
C ARG A 13 -4.51 -24.41 -6.13
N SER A 14 -4.42 -24.06 -7.40
CA SER A 14 -3.17 -23.84 -8.12
C SER A 14 -2.30 -22.77 -7.45
N THR A 15 -1.10 -23.19 -7.03
CA THR A 15 0.27 -22.70 -7.35
C THR A 15 0.60 -21.20 -7.51
N PHE A 16 -0.34 -20.26 -7.35
CA PHE A 16 -0.09 -18.82 -7.49
C PHE A 16 0.42 -18.18 -6.20
N PHE A 17 1.41 -17.30 -6.31
CA PHE A 17 2.01 -16.58 -5.19
C PHE A 17 1.02 -15.55 -4.61
N ARG A 18 0.75 -15.66 -3.31
CA ARG A 18 -0.13 -14.74 -2.56
C ARG A 18 0.70 -13.96 -1.53
N PRO A 19 1.27 -12.80 -1.88
CA PRO A 19 2.14 -12.04 -0.97
C PRO A 19 1.39 -11.50 0.25
N MET A 20 0.07 -11.34 0.15
CA MET A 20 -0.80 -10.87 1.23
C MET A 20 -1.89 -11.90 1.50
N GLU A 21 -1.51 -13.03 2.10
CA GLU A 21 -2.44 -13.93 2.81
C GLU A 21 -3.07 -13.20 4.01
N CYS A 22 -3.84 -12.15 3.73
CA CYS A 22 -4.55 -11.35 4.69
C CYS A 22 -5.78 -12.13 5.15
N ARG A 23 -6.05 -12.09 6.46
CA ARG A 23 -7.27 -12.66 7.06
C ARG A 23 -8.55 -11.89 6.69
N ALA A 24 -8.58 -11.15 5.59
CA ALA A 24 -9.55 -10.09 5.33
C ALA A 24 -10.99 -10.56 5.12
N HIS A 25 -11.19 -11.82 4.71
CA HIS A 25 -12.52 -12.39 4.44
C HIS A 25 -13.00 -13.38 5.51
N ARG A 26 -12.25 -13.55 6.61
CA ARG A 26 -12.61 -14.47 7.69
C ARG A 26 -12.74 -13.70 9.00
N ARG A 27 -13.85 -13.90 9.72
CA ARG A 27 -13.94 -13.44 11.11
C ARG A 27 -12.87 -14.16 11.94
N VAL A 28 -12.04 -13.39 12.63
CA VAL A 28 -11.07 -13.91 13.58
C VAL A 28 -11.85 -14.55 14.72
N THR A 29 -11.51 -15.79 15.07
CA THR A 29 -12.12 -16.49 16.21
C THR A 29 -11.62 -15.88 17.53
N GLU A 30 -12.34 -16.08 18.64
CA GLU A 30 -11.91 -15.59 19.96
C GLU A 30 -10.52 -16.13 20.36
N VAL A 31 -10.23 -17.39 20.05
CA VAL A 31 -8.92 -18.03 20.29
C VAL A 31 -7.83 -17.32 19.47
N GLU A 32 -8.06 -17.10 18.18
CA GLU A 32 -7.09 -16.39 17.33
C GLU A 32 -6.89 -14.92 17.76
N ALA A 33 -7.95 -14.27 18.26
CA ALA A 33 -7.87 -12.91 18.80
C ALA A 33 -7.03 -12.88 20.08
N TYR A 34 -7.19 -13.86 20.96
CA TYR A 34 -6.39 -14.02 22.17
C TYR A 34 -4.92 -14.29 21.85
N ASP A 35 -4.64 -15.18 20.88
CA ASP A 35 -3.28 -15.45 20.41
C ASP A 35 -2.59 -14.21 19.84
N LEU A 36 -3.32 -13.38 19.08
CA LEU A 36 -2.81 -12.10 18.59
C LEU A 36 -2.45 -11.17 19.74
N MET A 37 -3.31 -11.08 20.76
CA MET A 37 -3.06 -10.25 21.94
C MET A 37 -1.83 -10.71 22.73
N ILE A 38 -1.65 -12.03 22.93
CA ILE A 38 -0.44 -12.59 23.55
C ILE A 38 0.81 -12.19 22.77
N LYS A 39 0.73 -12.20 21.44
CA LYS A 39 1.84 -11.80 20.55
C LYS A 39 2.02 -10.28 20.43
N GLY A 40 1.23 -9.48 21.16
CA GLY A 40 1.30 -8.01 21.17
C GLY A 40 0.62 -7.33 19.96
N PHE A 41 -0.26 -8.04 19.26
CA PHE A 41 -1.01 -7.52 18.12
C PHE A 41 -2.45 -7.16 18.52
N SER A 42 -3.05 -6.23 17.77
CA SER A 42 -4.49 -5.96 17.86
C SER A 42 -5.29 -7.21 17.47
N PRO A 43 -6.45 -7.49 18.11
CA PRO A 43 -7.40 -8.51 17.65
C PRO A 43 -7.85 -8.34 16.19
N ASN A 44 -7.81 -7.09 15.69
CA ASN A 44 -8.16 -6.75 14.32
C ASN A 44 -6.97 -6.84 13.34
N TYR A 45 -5.80 -7.32 13.79
CA TYR A 45 -4.62 -7.45 12.94
C TYR A 45 -4.83 -8.52 11.86
N LYS A 46 -4.75 -8.12 10.59
CA LYS A 46 -5.04 -8.99 9.44
C LYS A 46 -3.81 -9.60 8.77
N GLY A 47 -2.61 -9.16 9.17
CA GLY A 47 -1.35 -9.69 8.64
C GLY A 47 -0.92 -10.98 9.36
N ASN A 48 0.18 -11.58 8.88
CA ASN A 48 0.77 -12.74 9.54
C ASN A 48 1.62 -12.31 10.76
N PRO A 49 1.22 -12.61 12.01
CA PRO A 49 1.94 -12.19 13.22
C PRO A 49 3.26 -12.94 13.44
N ASP A 50 3.49 -14.03 12.72
CA ASP A 50 4.70 -14.86 12.84
C ASP A 50 5.85 -14.32 12.00
N LEU A 51 5.59 -13.37 11.10
CA LEU A 51 6.65 -12.66 10.37
C LEU A 51 7.27 -11.58 11.26
N GLU A 52 8.58 -11.66 11.47
CA GLU A 52 9.32 -10.69 12.30
C GLU A 52 9.12 -9.24 11.85
N ARG A 53 9.13 -8.99 10.54
CA ARG A 53 8.89 -7.67 9.92
C ARG A 53 7.51 -7.05 10.25
N ASN A 54 6.59 -7.84 10.77
CA ASN A 54 5.25 -7.39 11.15
C ASN A 54 5.16 -7.01 12.63
N ARG A 55 6.16 -7.38 13.45
CA ARG A 55 6.23 -7.04 14.86
C ARG A 55 6.68 -5.60 15.04
N SER A 56 6.13 -4.92 16.04
CA SER A 56 6.56 -3.57 16.41
C SER A 56 8.00 -3.60 16.88
N ALA A 57 8.88 -2.86 16.21
CA ALA A 57 10.26 -2.68 16.64
C ALA A 57 10.36 -1.56 17.69
N GLN A 58 11.32 -1.70 18.62
CA GLN A 58 11.68 -0.65 19.58
C GLN A 58 12.51 0.42 18.87
N ILE A 59 11.82 1.36 18.21
CA ILE A 59 12.45 2.44 17.45
C ILE A 59 12.54 3.68 18.34
N PRO A 60 13.71 4.33 18.48
CA PRO A 60 13.84 5.61 19.18
C PRO A 60 12.94 6.69 18.59
N GLU A 61 12.53 7.66 19.40
CA GLU A 61 11.65 8.74 18.93
C GLU A 61 12.29 9.59 17.82
N GLY A 62 13.59 9.88 17.95
CA GLY A 62 14.37 10.62 16.95
C GLY A 62 14.55 9.88 15.62
N GLU A 63 14.22 8.59 15.55
CA GLU A 63 14.30 7.78 14.34
C GLU A 63 12.91 7.52 13.71
N ASN A 64 11.85 8.07 14.29
CA ASN A 64 10.49 7.80 13.84
C ASN A 64 10.15 8.54 12.53
N CYS A 65 9.83 7.79 11.49
CA CYS A 65 9.32 8.28 10.21
C CYS A 65 7.78 8.23 10.11
N SER A 66 7.07 7.78 11.16
CA SER A 66 5.61 7.65 11.17
C SER A 66 4.91 8.82 11.85
N LEU A 67 3.93 9.37 11.13
CA LEU A 67 3.02 10.41 11.56
C LEU A 67 1.58 9.90 11.60
N PHE A 68 0.78 10.54 12.45
CA PHE A 68 -0.65 10.33 12.57
C PHE A 68 -1.38 11.66 12.37
N LEU A 69 -2.30 11.65 11.42
CA LEU A 69 -3.08 12.81 10.99
C LEU A 69 -4.53 12.58 11.41
N VAL A 70 -5.15 13.57 12.05
CA VAL A 70 -6.58 13.54 12.43
C VAL A 70 -7.27 14.82 11.98
N GLY A 71 -8.60 14.79 11.83
CA GLY A 71 -9.37 15.94 11.37
C GLY A 71 -9.34 16.08 9.84
N LEU A 72 -9.18 14.97 9.13
CA LEU A 72 -9.21 14.93 7.67
C LEU A 72 -10.67 14.84 7.16
N PRO A 73 -10.93 15.24 5.91
CA PRO A 73 -12.28 15.17 5.34
C PRO A 73 -12.92 13.78 5.49
N PRO A 74 -14.24 13.67 5.75
CA PRO A 74 -14.90 12.38 5.93
C PRO A 74 -14.91 11.52 4.66
N ASN A 75 -14.87 12.15 3.48
CA ASN A 75 -14.78 11.49 2.17
C ASN A 75 -13.34 11.46 1.61
N LEU A 76 -12.33 11.43 2.48
CA LEU A 76 -10.93 11.46 2.07
C LEU A 76 -10.59 10.27 1.17
N SER A 77 -10.06 10.57 -0.02
CA SER A 77 -9.46 9.59 -0.92
C SER A 77 -7.94 9.52 -0.74
N THR A 78 -7.35 8.39 -1.16
CA THR A 78 -5.89 8.23 -1.25
C THR A 78 -5.27 9.25 -2.19
N THR A 79 -5.93 9.55 -3.31
CA THR A 79 -5.49 10.57 -4.27
C THR A 79 -5.44 11.96 -3.64
N SER A 80 -6.49 12.38 -2.93
CA SER A 80 -6.52 13.69 -2.26
C SER A 80 -5.46 13.80 -1.16
N LEU A 81 -5.27 12.73 -0.37
CA LEU A 81 -4.23 12.70 0.66
C LEU A 81 -2.82 12.85 0.04
N LEU A 82 -2.52 12.05 -0.97
CA LEU A 82 -1.21 12.05 -1.64
C LEU A 82 -0.93 13.35 -2.40
N ALA A 83 -1.95 13.95 -3.01
CA ALA A 83 -1.85 15.26 -3.62
C ALA A 83 -1.48 16.35 -2.59
N GLY A 84 -2.08 16.29 -1.38
CA GLY A 84 -1.80 17.25 -0.32
C GLY A 84 -0.39 17.13 0.27
N ILE A 85 0.22 15.94 0.24
CA ILE A 85 1.60 15.72 0.70
C ILE A 85 2.62 15.64 -0.44
N LYS A 86 2.23 16.04 -1.64
CA LYS A 86 3.13 16.04 -2.81
C LYS A 86 4.37 16.87 -2.49
N ASN A 87 5.53 16.42 -2.97
CA ASN A 87 6.86 17.01 -2.75
C ASN A 87 7.37 16.95 -1.29
N MET A 88 6.67 16.26 -0.38
CA MET A 88 7.12 16.09 1.00
C MET A 88 8.09 14.93 1.22
N GLY A 89 8.30 14.08 0.21
CA GLY A 89 9.18 12.92 0.30
C GLY A 89 8.56 11.65 -0.24
N ARG A 90 9.34 10.56 -0.24
CA ARG A 90 8.81 9.25 -0.64
C ARG A 90 7.93 8.68 0.48
N VAL A 91 6.75 8.21 0.12
CA VAL A 91 5.81 7.57 1.05
C VAL A 91 6.08 6.08 1.12
N TYR A 92 6.51 5.61 2.28
CA TYR A 92 6.70 4.19 2.57
C TYR A 92 5.37 3.47 2.78
N ALA A 93 4.50 4.07 3.60
CA ALA A 93 3.17 3.53 3.85
C ALA A 93 2.17 4.64 4.19
N THR A 94 0.93 4.46 3.77
CA THR A 94 -0.22 5.24 4.21
C THR A 94 -1.41 4.34 4.45
N HIS A 95 -2.26 4.71 5.40
CA HIS A 95 -3.54 4.05 5.63
C HIS A 95 -4.56 5.08 6.08
N ILE A 96 -5.67 5.19 5.34
CA ILE A 96 -6.79 6.06 5.70
C ILE A 96 -7.78 5.24 6.53
N ASN A 97 -8.06 5.73 7.73
CA ASN A 97 -9.17 5.27 8.55
C ASN A 97 -10.38 6.16 8.23
N PRO A 98 -11.48 5.59 7.69
CA PRO A 98 -12.70 6.36 7.46
C PRO A 98 -13.32 6.82 8.79
N PRO A 99 -14.28 7.75 8.76
CA PRO A 99 -15.07 8.10 9.94
C PRO A 99 -15.71 6.86 10.58
N GLU A 100 -15.77 6.85 11.91
CA GLU A 100 -16.54 5.91 12.71
C GLU A 100 -17.50 6.70 13.62
N PRO A 101 -18.63 7.22 13.10
CA PRO A 101 -19.54 8.08 13.86
C PRO A 101 -20.08 7.42 15.14
N GLU A 102 -20.32 6.11 15.09
CA GLU A 102 -20.71 5.24 16.22
C GLU A 102 -19.72 5.32 17.40
N LYS A 103 -18.45 5.65 17.12
CA LYS A 103 -17.36 5.79 18.12
C LYS A 103 -17.00 7.26 18.38
N GLY A 104 -17.79 8.20 17.88
CA GLY A 104 -17.52 9.64 18.00
C GLY A 104 -16.41 10.14 17.07
N HIS A 105 -16.09 9.40 16.00
CA HIS A 105 -15.09 9.80 15.02
C HIS A 105 -15.78 10.26 13.73
N GLU A 106 -16.19 11.54 13.68
CA GLU A 106 -16.91 12.12 12.53
C GLU A 106 -16.02 12.38 11.30
N LEU A 107 -14.71 12.46 11.50
CA LEU A 107 -13.73 12.81 10.48
C LEU A 107 -12.76 11.65 10.25
N SER A 108 -12.14 11.64 9.07
CA SER A 108 -11.13 10.64 8.75
C SER A 108 -9.84 10.89 9.54
N ALA A 109 -9.06 9.83 9.71
CA ALA A 109 -7.69 9.88 10.20
C ALA A 109 -6.77 9.14 9.23
N ALA A 110 -5.47 9.42 9.25
CA ALA A 110 -4.51 8.71 8.44
C ALA A 110 -3.22 8.43 9.20
N LYS A 111 -2.69 7.22 9.00
CA LYS A 111 -1.28 6.93 9.25
C LYS A 111 -0.50 7.30 8.00
N LEU A 112 0.59 8.03 8.17
CA LEU A 112 1.54 8.34 7.10
C LEU A 112 2.95 7.94 7.56
N VAL A 113 3.72 7.29 6.70
CA VAL A 113 5.10 6.90 6.95
C VAL A 113 5.94 7.30 5.74
N PHE A 114 6.97 8.09 5.99
CA PHE A 114 7.97 8.41 4.97
C PHE A 114 9.08 7.35 4.95
N PHE A 115 9.78 7.24 3.83
CA PHE A 115 10.99 6.42 3.76
C PHE A 115 12.10 6.98 4.65
N GLU A 116 12.18 8.32 4.76
CA GLU A 116 13.29 9.02 5.41
C GLU A 116 12.77 9.93 6.52
N ARG A 117 13.57 10.04 7.59
CA ARG A 117 13.27 10.83 8.79
C ARG A 117 13.18 12.30 8.45
N ALA A 118 14.11 12.79 7.63
CA ALA A 118 14.14 14.19 7.20
C ALA A 118 12.87 14.61 6.44
N ASP A 119 12.26 13.70 5.67
CA ASP A 119 10.99 13.93 4.98
C ASP A 119 9.82 14.02 5.97
N ALA A 120 9.76 13.10 6.94
CA ALA A 120 8.75 13.14 7.99
C ALA A 120 8.86 14.41 8.83
N GLU A 121 10.08 14.82 9.20
CA GLU A 121 10.34 16.06 9.93
C GLU A 121 9.89 17.27 9.12
N ARG A 122 10.31 17.37 7.86
CA ARG A 122 9.91 18.48 6.98
C ARG A 122 8.39 18.61 6.92
N PHE A 123 7.68 17.51 6.67
CA PHE A 123 6.22 17.53 6.63
C PHE A 123 5.62 17.92 7.98
N PHE A 124 6.13 17.36 9.09
CA PHE A 124 5.65 17.70 10.44
C PHE A 124 5.78 19.20 10.75
N HIS A 125 6.92 19.82 10.43
CA HIS A 125 7.15 21.24 10.67
C HIS A 125 6.23 22.11 9.81
N ILE A 126 6.09 21.81 8.51
CA ILE A 126 5.18 22.54 7.61
C ILE A 126 3.74 22.40 8.09
N ALA A 127 3.31 21.18 8.40
CA ALA A 127 1.95 20.89 8.82
C ALA A 127 1.54 21.57 10.14
N ASN A 128 2.50 21.85 11.01
CA ASN A 128 2.30 22.53 12.29
C ASN A 128 2.74 24.01 12.28
N SER A 129 3.06 24.56 11.10
CA SER A 129 3.33 26.00 10.95
C SER A 129 2.04 26.82 10.93
N ALA A 130 2.17 28.15 10.90
CA ALA A 130 1.04 29.07 10.82
C ALA A 130 0.18 28.78 9.57
N GLY A 131 -1.08 28.40 9.78
CA GLY A 131 -2.02 28.00 8.74
C GLY A 131 -2.39 26.51 8.74
N GLY A 132 -1.59 25.66 9.41
CA GLY A 132 -1.83 24.22 9.55
C GLY A 132 -1.78 23.43 8.24
N PHE A 133 -2.05 22.12 8.31
CA PHE A 133 -2.17 21.28 7.11
C PHE A 133 -3.62 21.18 6.63
N ALA A 134 -3.85 21.53 5.37
CA ALA A 134 -5.13 21.37 4.69
C ALA A 134 -4.90 20.71 3.33
N LEU A 135 -5.84 19.86 2.92
CA LEU A 135 -5.76 19.22 1.61
C LEU A 135 -6.31 20.17 0.52
N PRO A 136 -5.74 20.14 -0.70
CA PRO A 136 -6.34 20.80 -1.85
C PRO A 136 -7.80 20.38 -2.01
N GLY A 137 -8.70 21.36 -2.24
CA GLY A 137 -10.15 21.12 -2.33
C GLY A 137 -10.88 21.00 -0.99
N TYR A 138 -10.16 20.98 0.14
CA TYR A 138 -10.73 20.85 1.49
C TYR A 138 -10.21 21.92 2.47
N PRO A 139 -10.25 23.22 2.12
CA PRO A 139 -9.67 24.30 2.92
C PRO A 139 -10.42 24.60 4.23
N GLN A 140 -11.51 23.92 4.53
CA GLN A 140 -12.22 23.98 5.82
C GLN A 140 -11.71 22.94 6.83
N TYR A 141 -11.04 21.89 6.36
CA TYR A 141 -10.47 20.86 7.22
C TYR A 141 -9.01 21.20 7.52
N ARG A 142 -8.67 21.31 8.81
CA ARG A 142 -7.29 21.49 9.27
C ARG A 142 -6.87 20.25 10.04
N ALA A 143 -6.01 19.46 9.41
CA ALA A 143 -5.54 18.25 10.03
C ALA A 143 -4.54 18.58 11.14
N ARG A 144 -4.68 17.92 12.28
CA ARG A 144 -3.66 17.90 13.32
C ARG A 144 -2.70 16.76 13.04
N VAL A 145 -1.40 17.08 12.94
CA VAL A 145 -0.35 16.13 12.59
C VAL A 145 0.57 15.90 13.80
N THR A 146 0.71 14.64 14.20
CA THR A 146 1.50 14.23 15.38
C THR A 146 2.43 13.07 15.05
N TRP A 147 3.52 12.90 15.80
CA TRP A 147 4.32 11.68 15.74
C TRP A 147 3.49 10.48 16.16
N ASN A 148 3.47 9.43 15.32
CA ASN A 148 2.71 8.24 15.61
C ASN A 148 3.37 7.44 16.73
N ARG A 149 2.56 6.88 17.63
CA ARG A 149 3.01 5.98 18.70
C ARG A 149 3.57 4.67 18.13
N ILE A 150 3.00 4.19 17.03
CA ILE A 150 3.53 3.03 16.30
C ILE A 150 4.60 3.54 15.34
N ARG A 151 5.86 3.42 15.77
CA ARG A 151 7.02 4.00 15.10
C ARG A 151 7.45 3.19 13.88
N SER A 152 8.14 3.83 12.96
CA SER A 152 8.77 3.18 11.80
C SER A 152 10.12 3.86 11.56
N ALA A 153 11.19 3.08 11.43
CA ALA A 153 12.53 3.61 11.17
C ALA A 153 12.70 3.98 9.70
N GLU A 154 13.78 4.70 9.37
CA GLU A 154 14.18 4.93 7.99
C GLU A 154 14.38 3.61 7.25
N VAL A 155 14.04 3.60 5.96
CA VAL A 155 14.21 2.47 5.07
C VAL A 155 14.68 2.96 3.71
N ASP A 156 15.51 2.17 3.02
CA ASP A 156 15.94 2.45 1.64
C ASP A 156 16.46 3.90 1.47
N LYS A 157 17.30 4.37 2.40
CA LYS A 157 17.84 5.72 2.40
C LYS A 157 18.55 6.03 1.09
N ALA A 158 18.15 7.12 0.42
CA ALA A 158 18.65 7.49 -0.91
C ALA A 158 18.48 6.41 -2.00
N GLY A 159 17.65 5.39 -1.76
CA GLY A 159 17.31 4.36 -2.73
C GLY A 159 16.21 4.78 -3.69
N ASN A 160 15.78 3.84 -4.53
CA ASN A 160 14.81 4.09 -5.60
C ASN A 160 13.45 3.45 -5.37
N LYS A 161 13.22 2.80 -4.21
CA LYS A 161 11.94 2.16 -3.92
C LYS A 161 10.86 3.23 -3.78
N SER A 162 9.67 2.93 -4.29
CA SER A 162 8.55 3.86 -4.26
C SER A 162 7.21 3.13 -4.34
N ARG A 163 6.14 3.86 -4.05
CA ARG A 163 4.75 3.41 -4.25
C ARG A 163 4.34 3.33 -5.73
N VAL A 164 5.22 3.69 -6.66
CA VAL A 164 4.94 3.76 -8.10
C VAL A 164 5.64 2.61 -8.81
N LEU A 165 4.91 1.88 -9.65
CA LEU A 165 5.47 0.86 -10.53
C LEU A 165 5.38 1.32 -11.98
N ILE A 166 6.47 1.18 -12.73
CA ILE A 166 6.47 1.22 -14.19
C ILE A 166 6.50 -0.23 -14.68
N ILE A 167 5.43 -0.63 -15.34
CA ILE A 167 5.20 -2.01 -15.80
C ILE A 167 5.23 -1.99 -17.32
N SER A 168 6.02 -2.87 -17.94
CA SER A 168 6.11 -3.04 -19.39
C SER A 168 6.07 -4.50 -19.80
N GLY A 169 5.39 -4.81 -20.90
CA GLY A 169 5.22 -6.18 -21.39
C GLY A 169 4.16 -6.30 -22.49
N PRO A 170 3.75 -7.53 -22.82
CA PRO A 170 2.72 -7.78 -23.81
C PRO A 170 1.41 -7.04 -23.47
N PRO A 171 0.73 -6.37 -24.43
CA PRO A 171 -0.50 -5.62 -24.18
C PRO A 171 -1.64 -6.45 -23.59
N GLU A 172 -1.64 -7.77 -23.80
CA GLU A 172 -2.62 -8.70 -23.25
C GLU A 172 -2.52 -8.85 -21.72
N ILE A 173 -1.33 -8.57 -21.16
CA ILE A 173 -1.04 -8.62 -19.72
C ILE A 173 -0.90 -7.21 -19.14
N VAL A 174 -0.21 -6.31 -19.85
CA VAL A 174 0.04 -4.93 -19.43
C VAL A 174 -1.06 -4.03 -19.96
N ASN A 175 -2.25 -4.22 -19.40
CA ASN A 175 -3.39 -3.34 -19.54
C ASN A 175 -4.06 -3.17 -18.16
N GLU A 176 -4.84 -2.11 -18.02
CA GLU A 176 -5.44 -1.74 -16.73
C GLU A 176 -6.40 -2.81 -16.19
N GLU A 177 -7.23 -3.39 -17.05
CA GLU A 177 -8.21 -4.43 -16.68
C GLU A 177 -7.51 -5.67 -16.11
N PHE A 178 -6.53 -6.22 -16.84
CA PHE A 178 -5.78 -7.39 -16.39
C PHE A 178 -5.05 -7.11 -15.08
N LEU A 179 -4.33 -5.98 -15.00
CA LEU A 179 -3.53 -5.65 -13.83
C LEU A 179 -4.39 -5.45 -12.58
N LEU A 180 -5.52 -4.76 -12.70
CA LEU A 180 -6.45 -4.57 -11.57
C LEU A 180 -7.04 -5.89 -11.10
N ASN A 181 -7.59 -6.71 -12.01
CA ASN A 181 -8.12 -8.03 -11.66
C ASN A 181 -7.05 -8.90 -10.98
N TYR A 182 -5.82 -8.88 -11.52
CA TYR A 182 -4.69 -9.61 -10.96
C TYR A 182 -4.29 -9.12 -9.55
N PHE A 183 -4.31 -7.80 -9.32
CA PHE A 183 -4.00 -7.23 -8.02
C PHE A 183 -5.11 -7.47 -7.01
N ASP A 184 -6.38 -7.38 -7.41
CA ASP A 184 -7.55 -7.64 -6.55
C ASP A 184 -7.53 -9.07 -5.99
N ASP A 185 -7.10 -10.05 -6.79
CA ASP A 185 -6.97 -11.44 -6.35
C ASP A 185 -5.86 -11.69 -5.31
N LYS A 186 -4.93 -10.74 -5.15
CA LYS A 186 -3.67 -10.94 -4.41
C LYS A 186 -3.42 -9.94 -3.30
N LEU A 187 -4.00 -8.75 -3.39
CA LEU A 187 -3.62 -7.58 -2.61
C LEU A 187 -4.85 -6.88 -2.03
N ILE A 188 -4.62 -6.20 -0.92
CA ILE A 188 -5.50 -5.17 -0.39
C ILE A 188 -4.72 -3.88 -0.55
N TYR A 189 -5.20 -3.00 -1.41
CA TYR A 189 -4.44 -1.82 -1.78
C TYR A 189 -5.34 -0.60 -1.85
N GLN A 190 -4.68 0.55 -1.85
CA GLN A 190 -5.31 1.82 -2.14
C GLN A 190 -4.62 2.35 -3.39
N LEU A 191 -5.38 2.80 -4.37
CA LEU A 191 -4.85 3.32 -5.63
C LEU A 191 -4.89 4.84 -5.60
N GLU A 192 -3.84 5.48 -6.11
CA GLU A 192 -3.87 6.90 -6.45
C GLU A 192 -4.34 7.09 -7.90
N GLU A 193 -3.67 6.40 -8.83
CA GLU A 193 -3.84 6.61 -10.28
C GLU A 193 -3.20 5.45 -11.08
N ILE A 194 -3.73 5.19 -12.27
CA ILE A 194 -3.11 4.37 -13.32
C ILE A 194 -2.92 5.25 -14.56
N ILE A 195 -1.72 5.25 -15.12
CA ILE A 195 -1.37 6.07 -16.29
C ILE A 195 -0.86 5.16 -17.40
N HIS A 196 -1.54 5.22 -18.55
CA HIS A 196 -1.09 4.57 -19.78
C HIS A 196 0.06 5.39 -20.39
N ARG A 197 1.25 4.78 -20.52
CA ARG A 197 2.45 5.42 -21.08
C ARG A 197 2.62 5.15 -22.58
N GLY A 198 1.74 4.34 -23.16
CA GLY A 198 1.68 4.04 -24.59
C GLY A 198 2.11 2.61 -24.92
N THR A 199 2.06 2.31 -26.21
CA THR A 199 2.46 1.02 -26.78
C THR A 199 3.53 1.27 -27.84
N ILE A 200 4.58 0.47 -27.80
CA ILE A 200 5.64 0.46 -28.82
C ILE A 200 5.58 -0.84 -29.61
N ASP A 201 5.82 -0.76 -30.92
CA ASP A 201 6.00 -1.94 -31.77
C ASP A 201 7.50 -2.27 -31.84
N GLU A 202 7.90 -3.44 -31.33
CA GLU A 202 9.28 -3.91 -31.37
C GLU A 202 9.55 -4.85 -32.58
N GLY A 203 8.72 -4.77 -33.61
CA GLY A 203 8.84 -5.53 -34.85
C GLY A 203 8.70 -7.03 -34.59
N ALA A 204 9.77 -7.79 -34.82
CA ALA A 204 9.76 -9.25 -34.66
C ALA A 204 9.48 -9.72 -33.21
N ARG A 205 9.58 -8.84 -32.21
CA ARG A 205 9.28 -9.13 -30.81
C ARG A 205 7.83 -8.81 -30.41
N GLY A 206 7.04 -8.28 -31.34
CA GLY A 206 5.66 -7.87 -31.11
C GLY A 206 5.52 -6.52 -30.40
N GLN A 207 4.29 -6.22 -29.98
CA GLN A 207 3.98 -4.98 -29.28
C GLN A 207 4.33 -5.08 -27.80
N ARG A 208 4.70 -3.94 -27.20
CA ARG A 208 4.86 -3.78 -25.76
C ARG A 208 4.10 -2.57 -25.26
N ALA A 209 3.21 -2.78 -24.30
CA ALA A 209 2.55 -1.71 -23.57
C ALA A 209 3.40 -1.28 -22.36
N MET A 210 3.18 -0.06 -21.91
CA MET A 210 3.74 0.47 -20.66
C MET A 210 2.66 1.17 -19.84
N ILE A 211 2.54 0.80 -18.57
CA ILE A 211 1.62 1.39 -17.61
C ILE A 211 2.37 1.80 -16.35
N GLU A 212 2.04 2.97 -15.82
CA GLU A 212 2.45 3.42 -14.50
C GLU A 212 1.31 3.23 -13.51
N VAL A 213 1.53 2.42 -12.47
CA VAL A 213 0.56 2.18 -11.40
C VAL A 213 1.05 2.87 -10.13
N ARG A 214 0.26 3.82 -9.63
CA ARG A 214 0.57 4.59 -8.42
C ARG A 214 -0.27 4.08 -7.26
N PHE A 215 0.36 3.31 -6.36
CA PHE A 215 -0.28 2.84 -5.13
C PHE A 215 -0.27 3.92 -4.04
N GLY A 216 -1.10 3.73 -3.02
CA GLY A 216 -1.09 4.54 -1.80
C GLY A 216 0.19 4.33 -1.00
N SER A 217 0.69 3.10 -0.97
CA SER A 217 1.86 2.70 -0.19
C SER A 217 2.91 2.00 -1.05
N TYR A 218 4.17 2.07 -0.63
CA TYR A 218 5.18 1.11 -1.08
C TYR A 218 4.97 -0.24 -0.36
N ARG A 219 5.02 -0.20 0.96
CA ARG A 219 4.99 -1.38 1.81
C ARG A 219 3.65 -2.09 1.66
N CYS A 220 3.70 -3.41 1.48
CA CYS A 220 2.54 -4.28 1.29
C CYS A 220 1.68 -3.98 0.04
N GLN A 221 2.00 -2.97 -0.77
CA GLN A 221 1.26 -2.65 -1.99
C GLN A 221 2.21 -2.72 -3.19
N SER A 222 2.88 -1.65 -3.60
CA SER A 222 3.76 -1.68 -4.78
C SER A 222 4.87 -2.73 -4.66
N GLU A 223 5.43 -2.95 -3.46
CA GLU A 223 6.41 -4.01 -3.20
C GLU A 223 5.83 -5.39 -3.51
N ALA A 224 4.63 -5.67 -2.99
CA ALA A 224 3.96 -6.96 -3.14
C ALA A 224 3.49 -7.19 -4.58
N ALA A 225 2.94 -6.15 -5.22
CA ALA A 225 2.55 -6.16 -6.63
C ALA A 225 3.74 -6.46 -7.55
N ARG A 226 4.88 -5.76 -7.36
CA ARG A 226 6.11 -6.03 -8.11
C ARG A 226 6.60 -7.45 -7.89
N MET A 227 6.64 -7.92 -6.64
CA MET A 227 7.07 -9.30 -6.34
C MET A 227 6.18 -10.34 -7.02
N ALA A 228 4.86 -10.14 -7.01
CA ALA A 228 3.91 -11.06 -7.65
C ALA A 228 4.08 -11.08 -9.17
N LEU A 229 4.08 -9.90 -9.81
CA LEU A 229 4.25 -9.78 -11.27
C LEU A 229 5.55 -10.40 -11.74
N ILE A 230 6.67 -10.09 -11.08
CA ILE A 230 7.98 -10.61 -11.47
C ILE A 230 8.07 -12.11 -11.24
N ARG A 231 7.44 -12.64 -10.20
CA ARG A 231 7.47 -14.09 -9.93
C ARG A 231 6.66 -14.89 -10.94
N GLU A 232 5.55 -14.35 -11.42
CA GLU A 232 4.59 -15.11 -12.23
C GLU A 232 4.68 -14.80 -13.72
N PHE A 233 5.12 -13.60 -14.11
CA PHE A 233 5.10 -13.16 -15.51
C PHE A 233 6.45 -12.72 -16.08
N ARG A 234 7.55 -12.89 -15.36
CA ARG A 234 8.89 -12.56 -15.90
C ARG A 234 9.19 -13.33 -17.19
N GLU A 235 8.83 -14.61 -17.25
CA GLU A 235 9.03 -15.46 -18.43
C GLU A 235 8.15 -15.04 -19.62
N TRP A 236 7.09 -14.29 -19.35
CA TRP A 236 6.20 -13.69 -20.35
C TRP A 236 6.69 -12.30 -20.82
N GLY A 237 7.90 -11.92 -20.44
CA GLY A 237 8.52 -10.64 -20.84
C GLY A 237 8.03 -9.42 -20.05
N ILE A 238 7.41 -9.63 -18.89
CA ILE A 238 7.05 -8.54 -17.97
C ILE A 238 8.30 -7.99 -17.28
N ILE A 239 8.45 -6.68 -17.38
CA ILE A 239 9.41 -5.86 -16.65
C ILE A 239 8.61 -4.98 -15.69
N CYS A 240 9.03 -4.90 -14.44
CA CYS A 240 8.37 -4.08 -13.43
C CYS A 240 9.41 -3.42 -12.54
N GLU A 241 9.53 -2.10 -12.64
CA GLU A 241 10.50 -1.30 -11.88
C GLU A 241 9.81 -0.24 -11.03
N PHE A 242 10.50 0.22 -9.99
CA PHE A 242 10.00 1.35 -9.22
C PHE A 242 10.16 2.64 -10.03
N GLY A 243 9.05 3.35 -10.20
CA GLY A 243 9.03 4.67 -10.80
C GLY A 243 9.45 5.73 -9.78
N MET A 244 10.15 6.76 -10.25
CA MET A 244 10.34 7.96 -9.44
C MET A 244 9.07 8.79 -9.56
N CYS A 245 8.48 9.23 -8.44
CA CYS A 245 7.50 10.32 -8.46
C CYS A 245 8.23 11.62 -8.81
N PHE A 246 8.66 11.78 -10.06
CA PHE A 246 8.99 13.10 -10.55
C PHE A 246 7.67 13.84 -10.70
N SER A 247 7.53 14.98 -10.02
CA SER A 247 6.64 16.02 -10.51
C SER A 247 7.03 16.25 -11.96
N SER A 248 6.16 15.85 -12.89
CA SER A 248 6.22 16.29 -14.27
C SER A 248 6.47 17.79 -14.26
N PHE A 249 7.66 18.20 -14.69
CA PHE A 249 7.87 19.55 -15.18
C PHE A 249 7.00 19.67 -16.43
N LEU A 250 5.84 20.30 -16.27
CA LEU A 250 5.10 21.01 -17.29
C LEU A 250 4.79 22.38 -16.70
#